data_AF-A0A958QJY8-F1
#
_entry.id   AF-A0A958QJY8-F1
#
_cell.length_a   1.000
_cell.length_b   1.000
_cell.length_c   1.000
_cell.angle_alpha   90.00
_cell.angle_beta   90.00
_cell.angle_gamma   90.00
#
_symmetry.space_group_name_H-M   'P 1'
#
loop_
_entity.id
_entity.type
_entity.pdbx_description
1 polymer ?
#
loop_
_entity_poly.entity_id
_entity_poly.type
_entity_poly.pdbx_seq_one_letter_code
_entity_poly.pdbx_strand_id
1 'polypeptide(L)'
;MKRFCIVLLLAGALACGRMGPPRPPEDFAPAALKAFEVRGTVGGVVLRWNAPESTAAGDPLEDLLGFSVKRSSFEVGESPDYDELVFVEFNSEEPAAEPENVKTAKLFEYNDKAVEPGKVYDYLVVPVNERGVEGEIPGKARVTFIGQSSIIELQ
;
A
#
# COMPACT_ATOMS: atom_id res chain seq x y z
N MET A 1 -37.06 -19.45 -46.25
CA MET A 1 -37.28 -19.35 -44.79
C MET A 1 -36.70 -20.53 -43.99
N LYS A 2 -36.81 -21.80 -44.41
CA LYS A 2 -36.23 -22.98 -43.71
C LYS A 2 -34.68 -23.06 -43.63
N ARG A 3 -33.95 -22.43 -44.56
CA ARG A 3 -32.47 -22.47 -44.60
C ARG A 3 -31.80 -21.54 -43.58
N PHE A 4 -32.53 -20.55 -43.05
CA PHE A 4 -32.00 -19.57 -42.09
C PHE A 4 -31.92 -20.15 -40.66
N CYS A 5 -32.81 -21.09 -40.32
CA CYS A 5 -32.83 -21.74 -39.00
C CYS A 5 -31.68 -22.73 -38.76
N ILE A 6 -31.09 -23.31 -39.83
CA ILE A 6 -30.01 -24.31 -39.70
C ILE A 6 -28.67 -23.64 -39.40
N VAL A 7 -28.45 -22.40 -39.85
CA VAL A 7 -27.18 -21.67 -39.63
C VAL A 7 -27.07 -21.17 -38.18
N LEU A 8 -28.19 -20.81 -37.55
CA LEU A 8 -28.22 -20.32 -36.16
C LEU A 8 -27.97 -21.43 -35.12
N LEU A 9 -28.22 -22.70 -35.47
CA LEU A 9 -28.04 -23.83 -34.55
C LEU A 9 -26.58 -24.33 -34.49
N LEU A 10 -25.77 -24.12 -35.55
CA LEU A 10 -24.34 -24.48 -35.54
C LEU A 10 -23.46 -23.46 -34.80
N ALA A 11 -23.88 -22.21 -34.66
CA ALA A 11 -23.09 -21.16 -34.02
C ALA A 11 -23.07 -21.25 -32.48
N GLY A 12 -24.03 -21.95 -31.86
CA GLY A 12 -24.12 -22.09 -30.41
C GLY A 12 -23.14 -23.10 -29.79
N ALA A 13 -22.57 -24.01 -30.60
CA ALA A 13 -21.72 -25.10 -30.10
C ALA A 13 -20.24 -24.73 -29.85
N LEU A 14 -19.83 -23.51 -30.20
CA LEU A 14 -18.45 -23.03 -30.01
C LEU A 14 -18.28 -22.12 -28.78
N ALA A 15 -19.37 -21.79 -28.07
CA ALA A 15 -19.32 -21.00 -26.85
C ALA A 15 -19.10 -21.89 -25.61
N CYS A 16 -17.96 -22.58 -25.56
CA CYS A 16 -17.53 -23.26 -24.34
C CYS A 16 -16.86 -22.21 -23.45
N GLY A 17 -17.62 -21.63 -22.52
CA GLY A 17 -17.09 -20.72 -21.51
C GLY A 17 -16.06 -21.46 -20.66
N ARG A 18 -14.78 -21.31 -20.99
CA ARG A 18 -13.69 -21.93 -20.24
C ARG A 18 -13.46 -21.12 -18.98
N MET A 19 -13.94 -21.62 -17.85
CA MET A 19 -13.63 -21.06 -16.55
C MET A 19 -12.11 -21.13 -16.35
N GLY A 20 -11.47 -19.97 -16.18
CA GLY A 20 -10.04 -19.88 -15.90
C GLY A 20 -9.70 -20.50 -14.54
N PRO A 21 -8.42 -20.81 -14.29
CA PRO A 21 -8.00 -21.22 -12.95
C PRO A 21 -8.32 -20.11 -11.94
N PRO A 22 -8.73 -20.45 -10.71
CA PRO A 22 -8.91 -19.45 -9.66
C PRO A 22 -7.58 -18.74 -9.40
N ARG A 23 -7.63 -17.41 -9.27
CA ARG A 23 -6.48 -16.61 -8.84
C ARG A 23 -6.44 -16.54 -7.31
N PRO A 24 -5.26 -16.62 -6.70
CA PRO A 24 -5.16 -16.54 -5.25
C PRO A 24 -5.35 -15.10 -4.76
N PRO A 25 -5.71 -14.87 -3.50
CA PRO A 25 -6.01 -13.52 -2.98
C PRO A 25 -4.87 -12.51 -3.13
N GLU A 26 -3.62 -12.97 -3.03
CA GLU A 26 -2.41 -12.16 -3.16
C GLU A 26 -2.27 -11.50 -4.54
N ASP A 27 -2.83 -12.08 -5.60
CA ASP A 27 -2.84 -11.47 -6.94
C ASP A 27 -3.58 -10.14 -6.96
N PHE A 28 -4.50 -9.95 -6.01
CA PHE A 28 -5.30 -8.74 -5.85
C PHE A 28 -4.83 -7.85 -4.70
N ALA A 29 -3.73 -8.20 -4.02
CA ALA A 29 -3.13 -7.35 -3.01
C ALA A 29 -2.61 -6.06 -3.67
N PRO A 30 -2.63 -4.91 -2.98
CA PRO A 30 -1.97 -3.71 -3.49
C PRO A 30 -0.48 -3.94 -3.75
N ALA A 31 0.07 -3.28 -4.79
CA ALA A 31 1.51 -3.27 -5.04
C ALA A 31 2.28 -2.44 -3.99
N ALA A 32 3.60 -2.41 -4.13
CA ALA A 32 4.48 -1.59 -3.31
C ALA A 32 4.12 -0.09 -3.35
N LEU A 33 4.36 0.59 -2.24
CA LEU A 33 4.22 2.05 -2.17
C LEU A 33 5.16 2.74 -3.15
N LYS A 34 4.71 3.86 -3.71
CA LYS A 34 5.55 4.73 -4.55
C LYS A 34 6.08 5.89 -3.70
N ALA A 35 7.30 6.35 -3.99
CA ALA A 35 7.91 7.53 -3.36
C ALA A 35 7.84 7.53 -1.82
N PHE A 36 8.14 6.38 -1.20
CA PHE A 36 8.19 6.28 0.26
C PHE A 36 9.41 7.06 0.80
N GLU A 37 9.13 8.04 1.65
CA GLU A 37 10.11 8.91 2.29
C GLU A 37 9.88 8.94 3.80
N VAL A 38 10.97 9.00 4.55
CA VAL A 38 10.94 9.15 6.01
C VAL A 38 11.88 10.28 6.39
N ARG A 39 11.46 11.15 7.31
CA ARG A 39 12.27 12.27 7.82
C ARG A 39 12.12 12.41 9.33
N GLY A 40 13.25 12.57 10.02
CA GLY A 40 13.25 13.03 11.40
C GLY A 40 13.03 14.55 11.47
N THR A 41 12.17 14.99 12.37
CA THR A 41 11.89 16.41 12.62
C THR A 41 12.03 16.72 14.11
N VAL A 42 11.91 18.00 14.49
CA VAL A 42 11.81 18.38 15.91
C VAL A 42 10.54 17.80 16.54
N GLY A 43 9.46 17.64 15.76
CA GLY A 43 8.15 17.20 16.23
C GLY A 43 7.93 15.70 16.20
N GLY A 44 8.88 14.90 15.70
CA GLY A 44 8.71 13.45 15.55
C GLY A 44 9.29 12.90 14.25
N VAL A 45 8.86 11.69 13.87
CA VAL A 45 9.20 11.05 12.59
C VAL A 45 8.05 11.22 11.61
N VAL A 46 8.33 11.82 10.46
CA VAL A 46 7.36 12.01 9.38
C VAL A 46 7.56 10.96 8.31
N LEU A 47 6.52 10.21 8.01
CA LEU A 47 6.45 9.23 6.91
C LEU A 47 5.58 9.81 5.79
N ARG A 48 6.05 9.73 4.55
CA ARG A 48 5.34 10.19 3.35
C ARG A 48 5.38 9.12 2.27
N TRP A 49 4.28 8.94 1.56
CA TRP A 49 4.19 7.97 0.48
C TRP A 49 3.09 8.32 -0.51
N ASN A 50 3.19 7.77 -1.71
CA ASN A 50 2.12 7.78 -2.70
C ASN A 50 1.43 6.42 -2.73
N ALA A 51 0.11 6.45 -2.96
CA ALA A 51 -0.67 5.24 -3.17
C ALA A 51 -0.13 4.41 -4.36
N PRO A 52 -0.16 3.06 -4.27
CA PRO A 52 -0.01 2.21 -5.43
C PRO A 52 -1.20 2.40 -6.39
N GLU A 53 -0.95 2.23 -7.69
CA GLU A 53 -1.97 2.30 -8.76
C GLU A 53 -2.29 0.91 -9.33
N SER A 54 -1.58 -0.12 -8.88
CA SER A 54 -1.70 -1.49 -9.37
C SER A 54 -1.70 -2.50 -8.22
N THR A 55 -2.21 -3.69 -8.50
CA THR A 55 -2.05 -4.85 -7.64
C THR A 55 -0.63 -5.40 -7.72
N ALA A 56 -0.26 -6.32 -6.83
CA ALA A 56 1.01 -7.04 -6.87
C ALA A 56 1.18 -7.83 -8.19
N ALA A 57 0.08 -8.25 -8.82
CA ALA A 57 0.09 -8.89 -10.13
C ALA A 57 0.19 -7.91 -11.33
N GLY A 58 0.17 -6.60 -11.07
CA GLY A 58 0.28 -5.55 -12.09
C GLY A 58 -1.05 -5.13 -12.73
N ASP A 59 -2.18 -5.67 -12.28
CA ASP A 59 -3.51 -5.23 -12.71
C ASP A 59 -3.83 -3.85 -12.09
N PRO A 60 -4.72 -3.03 -12.68
CA PRO A 60 -5.16 -1.78 -12.05
C PRO A 60 -5.75 -2.02 -10.65
N LEU A 61 -5.35 -1.19 -9.68
CA LEU A 61 -5.88 -1.26 -8.32
C LEU A 61 -7.08 -0.33 -8.18
N GLU A 62 -8.27 -0.92 -8.01
CA GLU A 62 -9.53 -0.17 -7.94
C GLU A 62 -10.13 -0.13 -6.52
N ASP A 63 -9.64 -0.98 -5.63
CA ASP A 63 -10.24 -1.26 -4.33
C ASP A 63 -9.25 -1.04 -3.17
N LEU A 64 -8.41 -0.01 -3.28
CA LEU A 64 -7.51 0.39 -2.20
C LEU A 64 -8.32 0.95 -1.03
N LEU A 65 -8.24 0.31 0.15
CA LEU A 65 -8.93 0.74 1.36
C LEU A 65 -8.13 1.81 2.10
N GLY A 66 -6.81 1.61 2.23
CA GLY A 66 -5.96 2.51 3.00
C GLY A 66 -4.58 1.93 3.29
N PHE A 67 -3.97 2.44 4.35
CA PHE A 67 -2.61 2.09 4.76
C PHE A 67 -2.54 1.83 6.26
N SER A 68 -2.06 0.66 6.66
CA SER A 68 -1.70 0.39 8.06
C SER A 68 -0.27 0.88 8.29
N VAL A 69 -0.13 1.87 9.18
CA VAL A 69 1.17 2.36 9.64
C VAL A 69 1.53 1.63 10.92
N LYS A 70 2.60 0.85 10.88
CA LYS A 70 3.06 0.02 12.00
C LYS A 70 4.46 0.47 12.44
N ARG A 71 4.77 0.29 13.71
CA ARG A 71 6.06 0.62 14.30
C ARG A 71 6.51 -0.46 15.26
N SER A 72 7.80 -0.75 15.24
CA SER A 72 8.48 -1.54 16.26
C SER A 72 9.55 -0.70 16.94
N SER A 73 9.73 -0.90 18.24
CA SER A 73 10.92 -0.46 18.97
C SER A 73 11.55 -1.69 19.64
N PHE A 74 12.77 -2.03 19.27
CA PHE A 74 13.44 -3.22 19.79
C PHE A 74 14.92 -2.91 20.03
N GLU A 75 15.53 -3.68 20.94
CA GLU A 75 16.98 -3.60 21.15
C GLU A 75 17.74 -4.38 20.07
N VAL A 76 18.97 -3.97 19.77
CA VAL A 76 19.80 -4.61 18.75
C VAL A 76 19.95 -6.12 19.05
N GLY A 77 19.39 -6.96 18.19
CA GLY A 77 19.43 -8.43 18.31
C GLY A 77 18.08 -9.09 18.60
N GLU A 78 17.03 -8.31 18.86
CA GLU A 78 15.66 -8.80 18.98
C GLU A 78 14.92 -8.76 17.63
N SER A 79 13.92 -9.62 17.45
CA SER A 79 13.06 -9.57 16.26
C SER A 79 12.06 -8.43 16.42
N PRO A 80 11.84 -7.59 15.40
CA PRO A 80 10.90 -6.48 15.51
C PRO A 80 9.47 -7.00 15.70
N ASP A 81 8.84 -6.61 16.81
CA ASP A 81 7.41 -6.77 17.06
C ASP A 81 6.69 -5.46 16.68
N TYR A 82 5.76 -5.52 15.73
CA TYR A 82 5.15 -4.34 15.13
C TYR A 82 3.77 -4.08 15.70
N ASP A 83 3.61 -2.93 16.35
CA ASP A 83 2.32 -2.39 16.74
C ASP A 83 1.74 -1.52 15.62
N GLU A 84 0.44 -1.66 15.35
CA GLU A 84 -0.27 -0.71 14.49
C GLU A 84 -0.43 0.63 15.23
N LEU A 85 0.12 1.70 14.65
CA LEU A 85 -0.04 3.06 15.17
C LEU A 85 -1.34 3.69 14.70
N VAL A 86 -1.65 3.53 13.40
CA VAL A 86 -2.83 4.12 12.77
C VAL A 86 -3.18 3.41 11.47
N PHE A 87 -4.46 3.43 11.13
CA PHE A 87 -4.95 3.12 9.79
C PHE A 87 -5.33 4.40 9.05
N VAL A 88 -4.70 4.68 7.92
CA VAL A 88 -4.95 5.86 7.07
C VAL A 88 -5.86 5.48 5.92
N GLU A 89 -7.11 5.91 5.95
CA GLU A 89 -8.09 5.61 4.90
C GLU A 89 -7.76 6.33 3.58
N PHE A 90 -7.80 5.60 2.47
CA PHE A 90 -7.50 6.14 1.15
C PHE A 90 -8.47 7.26 0.75
N ASN A 91 -9.75 7.15 1.12
CA ASN A 91 -10.81 8.10 0.77
C ASN A 91 -11.03 9.20 1.83
N SER A 92 -10.18 9.30 2.86
CA SER A 92 -10.28 10.39 3.83
C SER A 92 -10.15 11.76 3.14
N GLU A 93 -11.04 12.70 3.52
CA GLU A 93 -11.13 14.08 3.01
C GLU A 93 -10.04 15.02 3.61
N GLU A 94 -9.09 14.47 4.37
CA GLU A 94 -7.96 15.21 4.92
C GLU A 94 -7.13 15.79 3.77
N PRO A 95 -6.87 17.11 3.74
CA PRO A 95 -6.20 17.75 2.62
C PRO A 95 -4.74 17.27 2.56
N ALA A 96 -4.46 16.36 1.61
CA ALA A 96 -3.11 16.18 1.11
C ALA A 96 -2.65 17.54 0.58
N ALA A 97 -1.59 18.12 1.16
CA ALA A 97 -1.03 19.38 0.69
C ALA A 97 -0.66 19.22 -0.80
N GLU A 98 -1.53 19.70 -1.70
CA GLU A 98 -1.41 19.45 -3.13
C GLU A 98 -0.21 20.20 -3.72
N PRO A 99 0.74 19.52 -4.39
CA PRO A 99 1.53 20.19 -5.39
C PRO A 99 0.68 20.34 -6.65
N GLU A 100 0.26 21.58 -6.94
CA GLU A 100 -0.29 21.98 -8.24
C GLU A 100 0.61 21.40 -9.35
N ASN A 101 0.05 20.53 -10.21
CA ASN A 101 0.60 19.95 -11.45
C ASN A 101 1.01 18.46 -11.48
N VAL A 102 0.62 17.60 -10.54
CA VAL A 102 0.76 16.14 -10.73
C VAL A 102 -0.60 15.49 -10.91
N LYS A 103 -0.91 15.06 -12.14
CA LYS A 103 -2.04 14.16 -12.38
C LYS A 103 -1.74 12.81 -11.71
N THR A 104 -2.47 12.52 -10.63
CA THR A 104 -2.81 11.16 -10.17
C THR A 104 -1.79 10.41 -9.30
N ALA A 105 -1.24 11.03 -8.26
CA ALA A 105 -0.73 10.28 -7.11
C ALA A 105 -1.17 10.98 -5.83
N LYS A 106 -2.13 10.37 -5.08
CA LYS A 106 -2.55 10.89 -3.78
C LYS A 106 -1.36 10.70 -2.81
N LEU A 107 -0.80 11.81 -2.37
CA LEU A 107 0.31 11.87 -1.41
C LEU A 107 -0.26 11.78 0.00
N PHE A 108 0.25 10.85 0.79
CA PHE A 108 -0.11 10.64 2.19
C PHE A 108 1.05 11.04 3.10
N GLU A 109 0.71 11.52 4.30
CA GLU A 109 1.67 11.88 5.32
C GLU A 109 1.15 11.43 6.70
N TYR A 110 2.04 10.84 7.50
CA TYR A 110 1.79 10.55 8.91
C TYR A 110 2.98 11.02 9.75
N ASN A 111 2.69 11.68 10.88
CA ASN A 111 3.70 12.19 11.80
C ASN A 111 3.60 11.47 13.15
N ASP A 112 4.54 10.56 13.41
CA ASP A 112 4.71 9.91 14.70
C ASP A 112 5.42 10.85 15.68
N LYS A 113 4.63 11.42 16.60
CA LYS A 113 5.12 12.31 17.67
C LYS A 113 5.55 11.54 18.92
N ALA A 114 5.22 10.26 19.02
CA ALA A 114 5.47 9.43 20.20
C ALA A 114 6.85 8.74 20.12
N VAL A 115 7.88 9.53 19.77
CA VAL A 115 9.27 9.07 19.60
C VAL A 115 10.19 9.75 20.61
N GLU A 116 11.19 9.01 21.07
CA GLU A 116 12.13 9.46 22.08
C GLU A 116 13.55 9.53 21.50
N PRO A 117 14.30 10.63 21.73
CA PRO A 117 15.68 10.73 21.28
C PRO A 117 16.56 9.58 21.79
N GLY A 118 17.41 9.05 20.93
CA GLY A 118 18.32 7.94 21.21
C GLY A 118 17.72 6.55 21.01
N LYS A 119 16.42 6.43 20.71
CA LYS A 119 15.78 5.15 20.37
C LYS A 119 15.84 4.85 18.87
N VAL A 120 15.78 3.56 18.55
CA VAL A 120 15.68 3.05 17.18
C VAL A 120 14.27 2.54 16.94
N TYR A 121 13.72 2.88 15.79
CA TYR A 121 12.38 2.49 15.38
C TYR A 121 12.43 1.87 13.98
N ASP A 122 11.75 0.74 13.81
CA ASP A 122 11.43 0.22 12.48
C ASP A 122 9.98 0.58 12.15
N TYR A 123 9.77 1.21 11.00
CA TYR A 123 8.45 1.58 10.50
C TYR A 123 8.08 0.72 9.31
N LEU A 124 6.80 0.37 9.24
CA LEU A 124 6.16 -0.22 8.08
C LEU A 124 4.94 0.61 7.69
N VAL A 125 4.79 0.84 6.40
CA VAL A 125 3.54 1.32 5.83
C VAL A 125 3.04 0.26 4.85
N VAL A 126 1.92 -0.36 5.20
CA VAL A 126 1.36 -1.51 4.49
C VAL A 126 0.09 -1.07 3.77
N PRO A 127 0.03 -1.09 2.43
CA PRO A 127 -1.22 -0.83 1.73
C PRO A 127 -2.19 -2.00 1.91
N VAL A 128 -3.47 -1.70 2.10
CA VAL A 128 -4.53 -2.68 2.35
C VAL A 128 -5.69 -2.42 1.40
N ASN A 129 -6.22 -3.45 0.74
CA ASN A 129 -7.41 -3.34 -0.11
C ASN A 129 -8.72 -3.55 0.68
N GLU A 130 -9.86 -3.30 0.06
CA GLU A 130 -11.20 -3.45 0.68
C GLU A 130 -11.52 -4.90 1.09
N ARG A 131 -10.79 -5.89 0.57
CA ARG A 131 -10.86 -7.29 1.00
C ARG A 131 -10.00 -7.59 2.24
N GLY A 132 -9.29 -6.61 2.78
CA GLY A 132 -8.38 -6.78 3.92
C GLY A 132 -7.07 -7.49 3.57
N VAL A 133 -6.72 -7.58 2.29
CA VAL A 133 -5.45 -8.19 1.86
C VAL A 133 -4.36 -7.12 1.90
N GLU A 134 -3.32 -7.39 2.69
CA GLU A 134 -2.12 -6.56 2.80
C GLU A 134 -1.21 -6.73 1.57
N GLY A 135 -0.59 -5.64 1.12
CA GLY A 135 0.44 -5.67 0.08
C GLY A 135 1.74 -6.30 0.57
N GLU A 136 2.35 -7.13 -0.28
CA GLU A 136 3.55 -7.93 0.07
C GLU A 136 4.80 -7.08 0.33
N ILE A 137 4.92 -5.92 -0.35
CA ILE A 137 6.10 -5.05 -0.26
C ILE A 137 5.68 -3.73 0.41
N PRO A 138 5.83 -3.63 1.74
CA PRO A 138 5.53 -2.38 2.46
C PRO A 138 6.65 -1.35 2.25
N GLY A 139 6.31 -0.07 2.47
CA GLY A 139 7.36 0.92 2.69
C GLY A 139 8.02 0.65 4.05
N LYS A 140 9.32 0.35 4.06
CA LYS A 140 10.05 0.02 5.28
C LYS A 140 11.22 0.97 5.52
N ALA A 141 11.35 1.45 6.74
CA ALA A 141 12.46 2.29 7.14
C ALA A 141 12.87 2.02 8.57
N ARG A 142 14.18 2.03 8.81
CA ARG A 142 14.76 2.11 10.15
C ARG A 142 15.16 3.55 10.45
N VAL A 143 14.83 4.01 11.64
CA VAL A 143 15.12 5.37 12.09
C VAL A 143 15.80 5.33 13.45
N THR A 144 17.05 5.79 13.51
CA THR A 144 17.69 6.15 14.78
C THR A 144 17.32 7.60 15.08
N PHE A 145 16.42 7.80 16.04
CA PHE A 145 15.80 9.10 16.26
C PHE A 145 16.67 10.03 17.09
N ILE A 146 17.07 11.16 16.52
CA ILE A 146 17.88 12.21 17.15
C ILE A 146 17.26 13.59 16.83
N GLY A 147 15.94 13.63 16.63
CA GLY A 147 15.23 14.83 16.15
C GLY A 147 15.50 15.09 14.66
N GLN A 148 15.89 16.32 14.29
CA GLN A 148 16.19 16.67 12.90
C GLN A 148 17.42 15.97 12.32
N SER A 149 18.34 15.51 13.17
CA SER A 149 19.56 14.81 12.77
C SER A 149 19.40 13.28 12.82
N SER A 150 18.17 12.79 12.74
CA SER A 150 17.89 11.35 12.75
C SER A 150 18.56 10.67 11.55
N ILE A 151 19.06 9.46 11.79
CA ILE A 151 19.64 8.61 10.74
C ILE A 151 18.51 7.72 10.22
N ILE A 152 18.34 7.69 8.89
CA ILE A 152 17.24 6.98 8.22
C ILE A 152 17.85 5.98 7.23
N GLU A 153 17.42 4.74 7.32
CA GLU A 153 17.80 3.64 6.44
C GLU A 153 16.54 3.05 5.82
N LEU A 154 16.34 3.27 4.52
CA LEU A 154 15.26 2.60 3.77
C LEU A 154 15.65 1.14 3.53
N GLN A 155 14.70 0.22 3.69
CA GLN A 155 14.91 -1.23 3.55
C GLN A 155 14.09 -1.83 2.43
#